data_AF-A0A165GV53-F1
#
_entry.id   AF-A0A165GV53-F1
#
_cell.length_a   1.000
_cell.length_b   1.000
_cell.length_c   1.000
_cell.angle_alpha   90.00
_cell.angle_beta   90.00
_cell.angle_gamma   90.00
#
_symmetry.space_group_name_H-M   'P 1'
#
loop_
_entity.id
_entity.type
_entity.pdbx_description
1 polymer ?
#
loop_
_entity_poly.entity_id
_entity_poly.type
_entity_poly.pdbx_seq_one_letter_code
_entity_poly.pdbx_strand_id
1 'polypeptide(L)'
;MFECETCTDSFWSNDDCVAHMDDFDHWPECETCNKQFRTQHAADQHMDDTDHWAPCFECETCNKEFCTQQAANQHMNDVGHWAPTVPCETCEKKFHTQQAANQHMNDVGHWAPTIPCKTCTRKFHTQQAANQHMYDTDHWLHLKCMTCTKEFHTQQAVNQHMNDIACCKNGL
;
A
#
# COMPACT_ATOMS: atom_id res chain seq x y z
N MET A 1 36.57 -28.61 -9.04
CA MET A 1 37.18 -27.29 -9.24
C MET A 1 36.19 -26.29 -8.73
N PHE A 2 36.61 -25.40 -7.83
CA PHE A 2 35.79 -24.32 -7.29
C PHE A 2 36.19 -23.05 -8.03
N GLU A 3 35.23 -22.33 -8.59
CA GLU A 3 35.48 -21.15 -9.45
C GLU A 3 35.07 -19.90 -8.68
N CYS A 4 35.83 -18.81 -8.85
CA CYS A 4 35.41 -17.50 -8.39
C CYS A 4 34.40 -16.91 -9.38
N GLU A 5 33.27 -16.37 -8.91
CA GLU A 5 32.21 -15.85 -9.78
C GLU A 5 32.53 -14.45 -10.35
N THR A 6 33.49 -13.74 -9.76
CA THR A 6 33.85 -12.36 -10.13
C THR A 6 35.17 -12.27 -10.92
N CYS A 7 35.92 -13.36 -11.00
CA CYS A 7 37.18 -13.43 -11.74
C CYS A 7 37.33 -14.77 -12.47
N THR A 8 38.47 -15.01 -13.13
CA THR A 8 38.70 -16.23 -13.91
C THR A 8 39.43 -17.32 -13.13
N ASP A 9 39.70 -17.12 -11.85
CA ASP A 9 40.49 -18.04 -11.04
C ASP A 9 39.66 -19.26 -10.60
N SER A 10 40.35 -20.39 -10.52
CA SER A 10 39.75 -21.67 -10.12
C SER A 10 40.70 -22.44 -9.20
N PHE A 11 40.11 -23.15 -8.25
CA PHE A 11 40.78 -23.74 -7.11
C PHE A 11 40.44 -25.23 -6.98
N TRP A 12 41.38 -25.99 -6.40
CA TRP A 12 41.22 -27.43 -6.22
C TRP A 12 40.41 -27.79 -4.97
N SER A 13 40.37 -26.90 -3.98
CA SER A 13 39.60 -27.06 -2.75
C SER A 13 38.69 -25.86 -2.51
N ASN A 14 37.64 -26.07 -1.71
CA ASN A 14 36.72 -25.01 -1.30
C ASN A 14 37.44 -23.98 -0.41
N ASP A 15 38.30 -24.44 0.49
CA ASP A 15 38.99 -23.58 1.45
C ASP A 15 39.93 -22.59 0.76
N ASP A 16 40.62 -23.03 -0.30
CA ASP A 16 41.47 -22.16 -1.12
C ASP A 16 40.64 -21.10 -1.86
N CYS A 17 39.46 -21.47 -2.35
CA CYS A 17 38.53 -20.54 -3.00
C CYS A 17 37.99 -19.52 -1.99
N VAL A 18 37.58 -19.96 -0.80
CA VAL A 18 37.09 -19.06 0.28
C VAL A 18 38.18 -18.09 0.73
N ALA A 19 39.43 -18.56 0.90
CA ALA A 19 40.55 -17.70 1.24
C ALA A 19 40.81 -16.64 0.17
N HIS A 20 40.75 -17.02 -1.11
CA HIS A 20 40.80 -16.06 -2.21
C HIS A 20 39.68 -15.02 -2.13
N MET A 21 38.44 -15.45 -1.87
CA MET A 21 37.29 -14.55 -1.77
C MET A 21 37.44 -13.56 -0.60
N ASP A 22 38.02 -13.98 0.53
CA ASP A 22 38.31 -13.11 1.69
C ASP A 22 39.49 -12.15 1.44
N ASP A 23 40.56 -12.60 0.78
CA ASP A 23 41.76 -11.78 0.54
C ASP A 23 41.53 -10.69 -0.53
N PHE A 24 40.69 -10.99 -1.53
CA PHE A 24 40.42 -10.10 -2.67
C PHE A 24 39.03 -9.47 -2.65
N ASP A 25 38.24 -9.73 -1.62
CA ASP A 25 36.89 -9.18 -1.42
C ASP A 25 35.93 -9.48 -2.58
N HIS A 26 35.94 -10.74 -3.03
CA HIS A 26 35.14 -11.22 -4.17
C HIS A 26 33.76 -11.76 -3.75
N TRP A 27 33.28 -11.42 -2.55
CA TRP A 27 31.96 -11.82 -2.08
C TRP A 27 30.84 -11.05 -2.78
N PRO A 28 29.70 -11.69 -3.12
CA PRO A 28 28.51 -10.99 -3.60
C PRO A 28 28.10 -9.87 -2.63
N GLU A 29 27.95 -8.65 -3.14
CA GLU A 29 27.56 -7.46 -2.39
C GLU A 29 26.23 -6.91 -2.91
N CYS A 30 25.42 -6.36 -2.01
CA CYS A 30 24.20 -5.65 -2.40
C CYS A 30 24.55 -4.28 -3.03
N GLU A 31 24.00 -3.98 -4.20
CA GLU A 31 24.32 -2.72 -4.90
C GLU A 31 23.78 -1.46 -4.21
N THR A 32 22.77 -1.62 -3.35
CA THR A 32 22.08 -0.53 -2.65
C THR A 32 22.45 -0.42 -1.17
N CYS A 33 23.19 -1.38 -0.61
CA CYS A 33 23.74 -1.31 0.73
C CYS A 33 25.05 -2.10 0.86
N ASN A 34 25.95 -1.71 1.76
CA ASN A 34 27.29 -2.30 1.88
C ASN A 34 27.33 -3.70 2.55
N LYS A 35 26.33 -4.55 2.29
CA LYS A 35 26.20 -5.87 2.90
C LYS A 35 26.69 -6.94 1.93
N GLN A 36 27.58 -7.79 2.41
CA GLN A 36 28.19 -8.88 1.66
C GLN A 36 27.65 -10.25 2.10
N PHE A 37 27.67 -11.21 1.17
CA PHE A 37 27.08 -12.53 1.35
C PHE A 37 28.07 -13.63 0.98
N ARG A 38 27.97 -14.78 1.66
CA ARG A 38 28.86 -15.92 1.41
C ARG A 38 28.45 -16.75 0.18
N THR A 39 27.27 -16.51 -0.38
CA THR A 39 26.77 -17.18 -1.58
C THR A 39 25.90 -16.23 -2.39
N GLN A 40 25.84 -16.42 -3.71
CA GLN A 40 24.93 -15.67 -4.58
C GLN A 40 23.47 -15.86 -4.17
N HIS A 41 23.07 -17.08 -3.81
CA HIS A 41 21.69 -17.36 -3.35
C HIS A 41 21.29 -16.54 -2.11
N ALA A 42 22.21 -16.33 -1.16
CA ALA A 42 21.93 -15.50 0.02
C ALA A 42 21.86 -14.01 -0.32
N ALA A 43 22.65 -13.55 -1.30
CA ALA A 43 22.52 -12.20 -1.84
C ALA A 43 21.16 -12.03 -2.54
N ASP A 44 20.78 -12.93 -3.43
CA ASP A 44 19.49 -12.88 -4.15
C ASP A 44 18.30 -12.85 -3.18
N GLN A 45 18.31 -13.72 -2.15
CA GLN A 45 17.28 -13.71 -1.12
C GLN A 45 17.22 -12.38 -0.36
N HIS A 46 18.37 -11.80 -0.01
CA HIS A 46 18.40 -10.46 0.60
C HIS A 46 17.80 -9.41 -0.34
N MET A 47 18.15 -9.45 -1.62
CA MET A 47 17.66 -8.50 -2.62
C MET A 47 16.14 -8.62 -2.79
N ASP A 48 15.60 -9.85 -2.79
CA ASP A 48 14.16 -10.14 -2.82
C ASP A 48 13.44 -9.68 -1.54
N ASP A 49 13.99 -9.97 -0.37
CA ASP A 49 13.37 -9.66 0.93
C ASP A 49 13.39 -8.16 1.25
N THR A 50 14.36 -7.41 0.70
CA THR A 50 14.56 -5.98 0.98
C THR A 50 14.21 -5.07 -0.19
N ASP A 51 13.82 -5.63 -1.34
CA ASP A 51 13.56 -4.90 -2.59
C ASP A 51 14.76 -4.05 -3.02
N HIS A 52 15.96 -4.61 -2.84
CA HIS A 52 17.24 -3.94 -3.07
C HIS A 52 17.82 -4.15 -4.48
N TRP A 53 17.11 -4.90 -5.34
CA TRP A 53 17.41 -4.95 -6.77
C TRP A 53 17.48 -3.53 -7.34
N ALA A 54 18.50 -3.24 -8.14
CA ALA A 54 18.55 -1.99 -8.90
C ALA A 54 17.21 -1.80 -9.65
N PRO A 55 16.70 -0.57 -9.80
CA PRO A 55 15.40 -0.40 -10.41
C PRO A 55 15.49 -0.76 -11.91
N CYS A 56 14.85 -1.86 -12.29
CA CYS A 56 14.93 -2.39 -13.66
C CYS A 56 13.87 -1.81 -14.61
N PHE A 57 13.01 -0.90 -14.15
CA PHE A 57 11.90 -0.38 -14.97
C PHE A 57 11.82 1.13 -14.88
N GLU A 58 12.40 1.79 -15.88
CA GLU A 58 12.34 3.25 -16.03
C GLU A 58 11.02 3.70 -16.67
N CYS A 59 10.52 4.85 -16.22
CA CYS A 59 9.42 5.51 -16.91
C CYS A 59 9.93 6.24 -18.15
N GLU A 60 9.40 5.91 -19.33
CA GLU A 60 9.83 6.56 -20.59
C GLU A 60 9.46 8.05 -20.68
N THR A 61 8.59 8.55 -19.80
CA THR A 61 8.09 9.93 -19.81
C THR A 61 8.70 10.79 -18.68
N CYS A 62 9.27 10.18 -17.63
CA CYS A 62 9.88 10.91 -16.52
C CYS A 62 11.03 10.11 -15.88
N ASN A 63 11.87 10.75 -15.07
CA ASN A 63 13.05 10.11 -14.49
C ASN A 63 12.74 9.21 -13.26
N LYS A 64 11.55 8.61 -13.19
CA LYS A 64 11.20 7.67 -12.12
C LYS A 64 11.55 6.25 -12.55
N GLU A 65 12.07 5.50 -11.61
CA GLU A 65 12.46 4.11 -11.78
C GLU A 65 11.75 3.25 -10.73
N PHE A 66 11.50 1.99 -11.07
CA PHE A 66 10.74 1.07 -10.24
C PHE A 66 11.43 -0.30 -10.20
N CYS A 67 11.38 -0.95 -9.03
CA CYS A 67 11.93 -2.29 -8.83
C CYS A 67 11.10 -3.40 -9.51
N THR A 68 9.85 -3.09 -9.91
CA THR A 68 8.97 -4.06 -10.60
C THR A 68 8.23 -3.43 -11.77
N GLN A 69 7.99 -4.24 -12.82
CA GLN A 69 7.16 -3.84 -13.96
C GLN A 69 5.74 -3.46 -13.52
N GLN A 70 5.19 -4.13 -12.53
CA GLN A 70 3.86 -3.82 -12.00
C GLN A 70 3.81 -2.42 -11.41
N ALA A 71 4.81 -2.04 -10.61
CA ALA A 71 4.89 -0.69 -10.04
C ALA A 71 5.09 0.38 -11.12
N ALA A 72 5.91 0.11 -12.15
CA ALA A 72 6.07 1.00 -13.29
C ALA A 72 4.75 1.19 -14.07
N ASN A 73 4.03 0.10 -14.36
CA ASN A 73 2.74 0.13 -15.05
C ASN A 73 1.67 0.88 -14.24
N GLN A 74 1.65 0.66 -12.92
CA GLN A 74 0.74 1.38 -12.02
C GLN A 74 1.04 2.88 -12.05
N HIS A 75 2.32 3.26 -11.96
CA HIS A 75 2.73 4.64 -12.12
C HIS A 75 2.24 5.25 -13.43
N MET A 76 2.50 4.59 -14.58
CA MET A 76 2.09 5.10 -15.89
C MET A 76 0.58 5.37 -15.99
N ASN A 77 -0.24 4.54 -15.33
CA ASN A 77 -1.69 4.73 -15.22
C ASN A 77 -2.04 5.89 -14.27
N ASP A 78 -1.44 5.95 -13.09
CA ASP A 78 -1.79 6.93 -12.04
C ASP A 78 -1.41 8.36 -12.41
N VAL A 79 -0.25 8.56 -13.06
CA VAL A 79 0.17 9.88 -13.52
C VAL A 79 -0.37 10.23 -14.91
N GLY A 80 -1.08 9.31 -15.56
CA GLY A 80 -1.70 9.54 -16.86
C GLY A 80 -0.72 9.65 -18.03
N HIS A 81 0.44 8.99 -17.93
CA HIS A 81 1.37 8.88 -19.06
C HIS A 81 0.81 7.97 -20.16
N TRP A 82 0.03 6.95 -19.80
CA TRP A 82 -0.75 6.18 -20.77
C TRP A 82 -2.15 6.74 -20.92
N ALA A 83 -2.72 6.67 -22.12
CA ALA A 83 -4.12 7.03 -22.32
C ALA A 83 -5.06 6.10 -21.52
N PRO A 84 -6.17 6.62 -20.95
CA PRO A 84 -7.11 5.80 -20.21
C PRO A 84 -7.81 4.79 -21.13
N THR A 85 -7.86 3.53 -20.71
CA THR A 85 -8.37 2.42 -21.52
C THR A 85 -9.67 1.83 -20.99
N VAL A 86 -9.98 2.01 -19.70
CA VAL A 86 -11.15 1.43 -19.05
C VAL A 86 -12.39 2.29 -19.33
N PRO A 87 -13.36 1.82 -20.11
CA PRO A 87 -14.53 2.63 -20.44
C PRO A 87 -15.55 2.67 -19.30
N CYS A 88 -16.31 3.76 -19.22
CA CYS A 88 -17.60 3.77 -18.56
C CYS A 88 -18.62 3.04 -19.45
N GLU A 89 -19.45 2.19 -18.87
CA GLU A 89 -20.47 1.43 -19.62
C GLU A 89 -21.67 2.30 -20.02
N THR A 90 -21.85 3.46 -19.39
CA THR A 90 -23.04 4.32 -19.56
C THR A 90 -22.73 5.64 -20.27
N CYS A 91 -21.46 6.06 -20.34
CA CYS A 91 -21.06 7.31 -21.00
C CYS A 91 -19.71 7.16 -21.72
N GLU A 92 -19.30 8.18 -22.45
CA GLU A 92 -18.08 8.15 -23.28
C GLU A 92 -16.77 8.30 -22.49
N LYS A 93 -16.82 8.48 -21.16
CA LYS A 93 -15.61 8.66 -20.35
C LYS A 93 -14.81 7.37 -20.23
N LYS A 94 -13.48 7.51 -20.16
CA LYS A 94 -12.52 6.43 -19.90
C LYS A 94 -11.65 6.76 -18.69
N PHE A 95 -11.14 5.72 -18.03
CA PHE A 95 -10.34 5.79 -16.82
C PHE A 95 -9.09 4.90 -16.95
N HIS A 96 -8.06 5.16 -16.13
CA HIS A 96 -6.83 4.37 -16.11
C HIS A 96 -6.97 3.08 -15.28
N THR A 97 -7.94 3.00 -14.37
CA THR A 97 -8.16 1.83 -13.53
C THR A 97 -9.64 1.49 -13.41
N GLN A 98 -9.94 0.21 -13.17
CA GLN A 98 -11.31 -0.25 -12.91
C GLN A 98 -11.89 0.40 -11.66
N GLN A 99 -11.07 0.62 -10.63
CA GLN A 99 -11.50 1.29 -9.41
C GLN A 99 -11.97 2.73 -9.69
N ALA A 100 -11.23 3.49 -10.49
CA ALA A 100 -11.62 4.85 -10.87
C ALA A 100 -12.93 4.86 -11.69
N ALA A 101 -13.10 3.91 -12.62
CA ALA A 101 -14.35 3.75 -13.35
C ALA A 101 -15.52 3.42 -12.42
N ASN A 102 -15.36 2.49 -11.48
CA ASN A 102 -16.38 2.11 -10.49
C ASN A 102 -16.74 3.29 -9.57
N GLN A 103 -15.75 4.06 -9.13
CA GLN A 103 -15.97 5.26 -8.33
C GLN A 103 -16.80 6.29 -9.11
N HIS A 104 -16.44 6.51 -10.38
CA HIS A 104 -17.23 7.36 -11.27
C HIS A 104 -18.69 6.87 -11.37
N MET A 105 -18.92 5.58 -11.61
CA MET A 105 -20.27 5.00 -11.71
C MET A 105 -21.12 5.28 -10.46
N ASN A 106 -20.51 5.23 -9.28
CA ASN A 106 -21.16 5.59 -8.02
C ASN A 106 -21.41 7.10 -7.90
N ASP A 107 -20.42 7.93 -8.20
CA ASP A 107 -20.50 9.39 -7.97
C ASP A 107 -21.49 10.08 -8.90
N VAL A 108 -21.57 9.66 -10.17
CA VAL A 108 -22.55 10.22 -11.12
C VAL A 108 -23.89 9.49 -11.07
N GLY A 109 -24.02 8.44 -10.26
CA GLY A 109 -25.27 7.71 -10.08
C GLY A 109 -25.67 6.84 -11.28
N HIS A 110 -24.71 6.32 -12.04
CA HIS A 110 -25.00 5.34 -13.09
C HIS A 110 -25.46 4.00 -12.50
N TRP A 111 -24.94 3.61 -11.33
CA TRP A 111 -25.46 2.46 -10.57
C TRP A 111 -26.50 2.89 -9.56
N ALA A 112 -27.48 2.03 -9.29
CA ALA A 112 -28.41 2.26 -8.19
C ALA A 112 -27.65 2.29 -6.84
N PRO A 113 -28.02 3.19 -5.91
CA PRO A 113 -27.38 3.25 -4.61
C PRO A 113 -27.65 1.97 -3.82
N THR A 114 -26.59 1.35 -3.29
CA THR A 114 -26.66 0.04 -2.63
C THR A 114 -26.55 0.13 -1.12
N ILE A 115 -25.99 1.22 -0.57
CA ILE A 115 -25.68 1.35 0.86
C ILE A 115 -26.91 1.91 1.59
N PRO A 116 -27.62 1.12 2.40
CA PRO A 116 -28.85 1.57 3.05
C PRO A 116 -28.54 2.37 4.33
N CYS A 117 -29.40 3.34 4.64
CA CYS A 117 -29.55 3.81 6.00
C CYS A 117 -30.20 2.70 6.85
N LYS A 118 -29.73 2.50 8.08
CA LYS A 118 -30.32 1.50 8.99
C LYS A 118 -31.65 1.95 9.63
N THR A 119 -31.94 3.25 9.59
CA THR A 119 -33.06 3.87 10.30
C THR A 119 -34.17 4.32 9.36
N CYS A 120 -33.87 4.55 8.08
CA CYS A 120 -34.85 4.96 7.08
C CYS A 120 -34.65 4.21 5.75
N THR A 121 -35.53 4.47 4.78
CA THR A 121 -35.52 3.76 3.48
C THR A 121 -34.51 4.30 2.47
N ARG A 122 -33.77 5.38 2.81
CA ARG A 122 -32.78 5.98 1.90
C ARG A 122 -31.58 5.06 1.68
N LYS A 123 -31.03 5.11 0.46
CA LYS A 123 -29.79 4.44 0.07
C LYS A 123 -28.82 5.46 -0.53
N PHE A 124 -27.53 5.16 -0.44
CA PHE A 124 -26.42 6.00 -0.88
C PHE A 124 -25.44 5.23 -1.76
N HIS A 125 -24.69 5.95 -2.59
CA HIS A 125 -23.68 5.35 -3.47
C HIS A 125 -22.31 5.20 -2.78
N THR A 126 -22.04 5.98 -1.73
CA THR A 126 -20.78 5.93 -0.97
C THR A 126 -21.02 5.84 0.53
N GLN A 127 -20.11 5.18 1.24
CA GLN A 127 -20.17 5.07 2.69
C GLN A 127 -20.07 6.44 3.36
N GLN A 128 -19.27 7.36 2.79
CA GLN A 128 -19.15 8.73 3.29
C GLN A 128 -20.48 9.47 3.21
N ALA A 129 -21.21 9.39 2.09
CA ALA A 129 -22.52 10.02 1.97
C ALA A 129 -23.54 9.41 2.95
N ALA A 130 -23.51 8.09 3.15
CA ALA A 130 -24.35 7.43 4.15
C ALA A 130 -24.01 7.88 5.59
N ASN A 131 -22.73 7.98 5.93
CA ASN A 131 -22.26 8.43 7.24
C ASN A 131 -22.63 9.89 7.50
N GLN A 132 -22.45 10.76 6.50
CA GLN A 132 -22.84 12.16 6.56
C GLN A 132 -24.35 12.30 6.77
N HIS A 133 -25.14 11.56 5.99
CA HIS A 133 -26.59 11.51 6.20
C HIS A 133 -26.93 11.07 7.61
N MET A 134 -26.32 9.99 8.10
CA MET A 134 -26.59 9.52 9.45
C MET A 134 -26.26 10.59 10.49
N TYR A 135 -25.21 11.39 10.28
CA TYR A 135 -24.78 12.45 11.19
C TYR A 135 -25.77 13.62 11.18
N ASP A 136 -26.10 14.12 9.99
CA ASP A 136 -26.96 15.29 9.82
C ASP A 136 -28.40 15.04 10.27
N THR A 137 -28.87 13.78 10.22
CA THR A 137 -30.24 13.40 10.60
C THR A 137 -30.31 12.61 11.91
N ASP A 138 -29.23 12.57 12.67
CA ASP A 138 -29.13 11.83 13.94
C ASP A 138 -29.60 10.36 13.87
N HIS A 139 -29.33 9.69 12.75
CA HIS A 139 -29.66 8.27 12.55
C HIS A 139 -28.54 7.33 13.04
N TRP A 140 -27.52 7.85 13.72
CA TRP A 140 -26.45 7.04 14.32
C TRP A 140 -26.92 6.30 15.57
N LEU A 141 -26.22 5.22 15.89
CA LEU A 141 -26.27 4.65 17.22
C LEU A 141 -25.35 5.46 18.13
N HIS A 142 -25.94 6.17 19.09
CA HIS A 142 -25.21 6.89 20.13
C HIS A 142 -24.52 5.93 21.10
N LEU A 143 -23.20 6.03 21.20
CA LEU A 143 -22.41 5.31 22.20
C LEU A 143 -22.33 6.13 23.47
N LYS A 144 -22.79 5.58 24.59
CA LYS A 144 -22.82 6.28 25.88
C LYS A 144 -21.52 6.07 26.66
N CYS A 145 -21.05 7.11 27.30
CA CYS A 145 -20.05 6.96 28.36
C CYS A 145 -20.66 6.18 29.53
N MET A 146 -19.89 5.26 30.12
CA MET A 146 -20.36 4.49 31.28
C MET A 146 -20.38 5.29 32.59
N THR A 147 -19.67 6.42 32.65
CA THR A 147 -19.47 7.21 33.87
C THR A 147 -20.09 8.61 33.81
N CYS A 148 -20.61 9.04 32.65
CA CYS A 148 -21.32 10.31 32.51
C CYS A 148 -22.41 10.23 31.43
N THR A 149 -23.23 11.27 31.28
CA THR A 149 -24.35 11.31 30.33
C THR A 149 -23.96 11.65 28.89
N LYS A 150 -22.65 11.81 28.60
CA LYS A 150 -22.20 12.17 27.25
C LYS A 150 -22.34 10.99 26.28
N GLU A 151 -22.75 11.33 25.07
CA GLU A 151 -22.96 10.42 23.95
C GLU A 151 -22.01 10.76 22.79
N PHE A 152 -21.58 9.74 22.06
CA PHE A 152 -20.55 9.83 21.03
C PHE A 152 -20.91 9.01 19.80
N HIS A 153 -20.45 9.44 18.63
CA HIS A 153 -20.73 8.76 17.36
C HIS A 153 -19.72 7.64 17.02
N THR A 154 -18.56 7.57 17.69
CA THR A 154 -17.52 6.56 17.43
C THR A 154 -16.89 6.02 18.71
N GLN A 155 -16.46 4.76 18.67
CA GLN A 155 -15.77 4.13 19.81
C GLN A 155 -14.45 4.83 20.14
N GLN A 156 -13.75 5.34 19.13
CA GLN A 156 -12.53 6.13 19.33
C GLN A 156 -12.80 7.42 20.11
N ALA A 157 -13.91 8.12 19.82
CA ALA A 157 -14.30 9.31 20.56
C ALA A 157 -14.67 9.00 22.02
N VAL A 158 -15.34 7.86 22.28
CA VAL A 158 -15.59 7.37 23.64
C VAL A 158 -14.28 7.09 24.38
N ASN A 159 -13.35 6.39 23.73
CA ASN A 159 -12.06 6.03 24.35
C ASN A 159 -11.21 7.28 24.65
N GLN A 160 -11.15 8.24 23.73
CA GLN A 160 -10.47 9.51 23.96
C GLN A 160 -11.10 10.27 25.13
N HIS A 161 -12.43 10.32 25.18
CA HIS A 161 -13.15 10.94 26.28
C HIS A 161 -12.85 10.27 27.64
N MET A 162 -12.75 8.93 27.67
CA MET A 162 -12.40 8.19 28.89
C MET A 162 -10.95 8.41 29.34
N ASN A 163 -10.05 8.72 28.40
CA ASN A 163 -8.65 9.07 28.70
C ASN A 163 -8.51 10.50 29.24
N ASP A 164 -9.52 11.36 29.07
CA ASP A 164 -9.53 12.71 29.63
C ASP A 164 -9.95 12.69 31.11
N ILE A 165 -9.12 13.30 31.98
CA ILE A 165 -9.33 13.38 33.44
C ILE A 165 -10.71 13.96 33.83
N ALA A 166 -11.31 14.77 32.96
CA ALA A 166 -12.62 15.40 33.18
C ALA A 166 -13.80 14.40 33.21
N CYS A 167 -13.66 13.24 32.55
CA CYS A 167 -14.68 12.18 32.58
C CYS A 167 -14.78 11.54 33.97
N CYS A 168 -13.64 11.31 34.64
CA CYS A 168 -13.55 10.68 35.95
C CYS A 168 -14.08 11.54 37.12
N LYS A 169 -14.36 12.84 36.92
CA LYS A 169 -14.81 13.75 37.99
C LYS A 169 -16.32 13.98 38.06
N ASN A 170 -17.08 13.51 37.07
CA ASN A 170 -18.54 13.74 36.99
C ASN A 170 -19.37 12.47 37.24
N GLY A 171 -18.73 11.41 37.72
CA GLY A 171 -19.37 10.16 38.13
C GLY A 171 -19.42 10.02 39.65
N LEU A 172 -19.98 11.02 40.35
CA LEU A 172 -20.63 11.02 41.68
C LEU A 172 -20.76 12.46 42.20
#